data_AF-A0A7G9RCW5-F1
#
_entry.id   AF-A0A7G9RCW5-F1
#
_cell.length_a   1.000
_cell.length_b   1.000
_cell.length_c   1.000
_cell.angle_alpha   90.00
_cell.angle_beta   90.00
_cell.angle_gamma   90.00
#
_symmetry.space_group_name_H-M   'P 1'
#
loop_
_entity.id
_entity.type
_entity.pdbx_description
1 polymer ?
#
loop_
_entity_poly.entity_id
_entity_poly.type
_entity_poly.pdbx_seq_one_letter_code
_entity_poly.pdbx_strand_id
1 'polypeptide(L)'
;MRWIGVGARLVVGGVWLVAGLLKIPDPAENVRAVRAYRLLPETVVPLVGHALPVLEILVGVCLLLGLLVRANAVLSAVLLLGFIVGISAAWARGMSIECGCFGGGGGPAENAQAKYPWELARDFGLFILSAWLVYRPRSPLALDNALFPRSSPARSADTRRQNAAMAQRKSKAARNAERLAASEQAKAVLLEQQRRERRRRTYVVTAVVAVVLTLLLGIGYAVQSSRDTTGQATTPPAGAVDSYALPLGKSSAPVTVTVYEDFMCPYCGEFEKASRDTLHQYAADGDVQVQYRVLSFLDRASDGSDYSTRSMNALGAVLDTAGPEVASKFHDLLYEQQPQENTKGLSDDELIALAVQAGAKESAVAGPIRDLKFEQWVKNATDQSTKDGVSATPTVRVDGTTIDYQTIDELVTKMDAAIQAGLRS
;
A
#
# COMPACT_ATOMS: atom_id res chain seq x y z
N MET A 1 -28.98 20.71 16.31
CA MET A 1 -28.36 20.72 14.96
C MET A 1 -26.86 21.05 14.94
N ARG A 2 -26.33 22.00 15.74
CA ARG A 2 -24.90 22.35 15.73
C ARG A 2 -23.96 21.19 16.10
N TRP A 3 -24.36 20.35 17.05
CA TRP A 3 -23.61 19.17 17.49
C TRP A 3 -23.60 18.03 16.47
N ILE A 4 -24.58 17.97 15.56
CA ILE A 4 -24.61 16.99 14.47
C ILE A 4 -23.37 17.15 13.58
N GLY A 5 -22.93 18.40 13.35
CA GLY A 5 -21.71 18.64 12.58
C GLY A 5 -20.42 18.38 13.33
N VAL A 6 -20.44 18.33 14.66
CA VAL A 6 -19.30 17.80 15.41
C VAL A 6 -19.25 16.30 15.24
N GLY A 7 -20.38 15.61 15.48
CA GLY A 7 -20.49 14.16 15.31
C GLY A 7 -20.09 13.70 13.92
N ALA A 8 -20.62 14.32 12.86
CA ALA A 8 -20.28 13.97 11.48
C ALA A 8 -18.78 14.11 11.18
N ARG A 9 -18.12 15.16 11.69
CA ARG A 9 -16.66 15.33 11.52
C ARG A 9 -15.86 14.28 12.29
N LEU A 10 -16.28 13.97 13.53
CA LEU A 10 -15.58 12.99 14.36
C LEU A 10 -15.69 11.59 13.77
N VAL A 11 -16.88 11.23 13.26
CA VAL A 11 -17.11 9.94 12.60
C VAL A 11 -16.31 9.85 11.30
N VAL A 12 -16.50 10.79 10.37
CA VAL A 12 -15.82 10.73 9.07
C VAL A 12 -14.31 10.88 9.25
N GLY A 13 -13.87 11.85 10.05
CA GLY A 13 -12.46 12.10 10.30
C GLY A 13 -11.77 10.97 11.07
N GLY A 14 -12.45 10.38 12.05
CA GLY A 14 -11.95 9.22 12.79
C GLY A 14 -11.80 7.99 11.92
N VAL A 15 -12.79 7.71 11.06
CA VAL A 15 -12.72 6.60 10.11
C VAL A 15 -11.54 6.77 9.14
N TRP A 16 -11.37 7.94 8.53
CA TRP A 16 -10.23 8.18 7.64
C TRP A 16 -8.88 8.07 8.35
N LEU A 17 -8.78 8.61 9.57
CA LEU A 17 -7.56 8.53 10.34
C LEU A 17 -7.19 7.07 10.67
N VAL A 18 -8.15 6.29 11.15
CA VAL A 18 -7.93 4.87 11.46
C VAL A 18 -7.62 4.09 10.18
N ALA A 19 -8.40 4.27 9.12
CA ALA A 19 -8.19 3.60 7.83
C ALA A 19 -6.79 3.87 7.25
N GLY A 20 -6.31 5.10 7.35
CA GLY A 20 -4.97 5.46 6.87
C GLY A 20 -3.85 4.99 7.80
N LEU A 21 -4.04 5.02 9.13
CA LEU A 21 -3.05 4.53 10.09
C LEU A 21 -2.85 3.01 9.98
N LEU A 22 -3.93 2.26 9.76
CA LEU A 22 -3.87 0.81 9.53
C LEU A 22 -3.08 0.44 8.26
N LYS A 23 -2.91 1.40 7.34
CA LYS A 23 -2.25 1.24 6.05
C LYS A 23 -0.78 1.69 6.03
N ILE A 24 -0.29 2.35 7.08
CA ILE A 24 1.13 2.75 7.21
C ILE A 24 2.09 1.55 7.32
N PRO A 25 1.78 0.48 8.10
CA PRO A 25 2.72 -0.61 8.30
C PRO A 25 3.10 -1.35 7.02
N ASP A 26 2.16 -1.50 6.08
CA ASP A 26 2.40 -2.16 4.79
C ASP A 26 1.90 -1.32 3.60
N PRO A 27 2.72 -0.37 3.10
CA PRO A 27 2.36 0.42 1.95
C PRO A 27 2.29 -0.40 0.65
N ALA A 28 2.85 -1.61 0.59
CA ALA A 28 2.78 -2.48 -0.59
C ALA A 28 1.41 -3.18 -0.68
N GLU A 29 0.75 -3.43 0.45
CA GLU A 29 -0.62 -3.95 0.52
C GLU A 29 -1.62 -3.03 -0.18
N ASN A 30 -1.47 -1.72 0.01
CA ASN A 30 -2.33 -0.73 -0.65
C ASN A 30 -2.09 -0.69 -2.16
N VAL A 31 -0.85 -0.86 -2.61
CA VAL A 31 -0.52 -0.97 -4.04
C VAL A 31 -1.16 -2.23 -4.64
N ARG A 32 -1.09 -3.38 -3.96
CA ARG A 32 -1.77 -4.62 -4.39
C ARG A 32 -3.29 -4.48 -4.39
N ALA A 33 -3.87 -3.86 -3.36
CA ALA A 33 -5.30 -3.60 -3.30
C ALA A 33 -5.77 -2.71 -4.46
N VAL A 34 -5.03 -1.62 -4.77
CA VAL A 34 -5.32 -0.75 -5.92
C VAL A 34 -5.17 -1.52 -7.24
N ARG A 35 -4.13 -2.36 -7.37
CA ARG A 35 -3.90 -3.22 -8.55
C ARG A 35 -5.04 -4.20 -8.77
N ALA A 36 -5.57 -4.80 -7.70
CA ALA A 36 -6.62 -5.81 -7.77
C ALA A 36 -7.91 -5.30 -8.43
N TYR A 37 -8.22 -4.00 -8.33
CA TYR A 37 -9.37 -3.41 -9.00
C TYR A 37 -9.22 -3.31 -10.53
N ARG A 38 -7.99 -3.38 -11.07
CA ARG A 38 -7.68 -3.26 -12.51
C ARG A 38 -8.30 -2.01 -13.18
N LEU A 39 -8.44 -0.92 -12.41
CA LEU A 39 -9.04 0.35 -12.88
C LEU A 39 -8.01 1.37 -13.36
N LEU A 40 -6.76 1.22 -12.94
CA LEU A 40 -5.67 2.16 -13.21
C LEU A 40 -4.55 1.46 -14.00
N PRO A 41 -3.84 2.19 -14.88
CA PRO A 41 -2.66 1.66 -15.54
C PRO A 41 -1.53 1.38 -14.54
N GLU A 42 -0.73 0.34 -14.76
CA GLU A 42 0.35 -0.11 -13.84
C GLU A 42 1.37 0.98 -13.50
N THR A 43 1.56 1.96 -14.38
CA THR A 43 2.43 3.12 -14.13
C THR A 43 1.92 4.05 -13.04
N VAL A 44 0.62 4.03 -12.74
CA VAL A 44 -0.06 4.92 -11.78
C VAL A 44 -0.40 4.18 -10.48
N VAL A 45 -0.47 2.84 -10.51
CA VAL A 45 -0.85 1.99 -9.37
C VAL A 45 0.06 2.19 -8.14
N PRO A 46 1.41 2.18 -8.25
CA PRO A 46 2.27 2.42 -7.09
C PRO A 46 2.09 3.82 -6.49
N LEU A 47 1.98 4.84 -7.35
CA LEU A 47 1.79 6.23 -6.91
C LEU A 47 0.50 6.37 -6.11
N VAL A 48 -0.61 5.82 -6.63
CA VAL A 48 -1.91 5.90 -5.96
C VAL A 48 -1.93 5.07 -4.68
N GLY A 49 -1.38 3.85 -4.70
CA GLY A 49 -1.32 2.98 -3.53
C GLY A 49 -0.51 3.57 -2.37
N HIS A 50 0.58 4.30 -2.65
CA HIS A 50 1.36 4.97 -1.62
C HIS A 50 0.78 6.32 -1.18
N ALA A 51 0.18 7.08 -2.09
CA ALA A 51 -0.38 8.40 -1.77
C ALA A 51 -1.69 8.31 -0.96
N LEU A 52 -2.48 7.28 -1.20
CA LEU A 52 -3.82 7.15 -0.65
C LEU A 52 -3.82 7.08 0.90
N PRO A 53 -3.06 6.20 1.59
CA PRO A 53 -3.03 6.15 3.06
C PRO A 53 -2.68 7.49 3.72
N VAL A 54 -1.74 8.23 3.13
CA VAL A 54 -1.34 9.53 3.65
C VAL A 54 -2.45 10.56 3.45
N LEU A 55 -3.12 10.54 2.29
CA LEU A 55 -4.29 11.38 2.03
C LEU A 55 -5.42 11.11 3.04
N GLU A 56 -5.66 9.84 3.37
CA GLU A 56 -6.65 9.42 4.38
C GLU A 56 -6.34 10.02 5.75
N ILE A 57 -5.10 9.87 6.24
CA ILE A 57 -4.67 10.42 7.54
C ILE A 57 -4.85 11.93 7.57
N LEU A 58 -4.44 12.62 6.50
CA LEU A 58 -4.50 14.08 6.43
C LEU A 58 -5.93 14.61 6.41
N VAL A 59 -6.81 14.00 5.62
CA VAL A 59 -8.23 14.30 5.61
C VAL A 59 -8.85 14.02 6.98
N GLY A 60 -8.48 12.90 7.59
CA GLY A 60 -8.90 12.50 8.93
C GLY A 60 -8.56 13.54 9.99
N VAL A 61 -7.27 13.87 10.12
CA VAL A 61 -6.76 14.88 11.07
C VAL A 61 -7.41 16.24 10.83
N CYS A 62 -7.50 16.70 9.58
CA CYS A 62 -8.10 18.00 9.27
C CYS A 62 -9.58 18.06 9.65
N LEU A 63 -10.36 16.99 9.40
CA LEU A 63 -11.77 16.94 9.79
C LEU A 63 -11.95 16.91 11.31
N LEU A 64 -11.10 16.15 12.03
CA LEU A 64 -11.10 16.09 13.50
C LEU A 64 -10.81 17.46 14.12
N LEU A 65 -9.76 18.15 13.65
CA LEU A 65 -9.39 19.49 14.10
C LEU A 65 -10.39 20.56 13.63
N GLY A 66 -11.19 20.27 12.62
CA GLY A 66 -12.10 21.24 12.01
C GLY A 66 -11.40 22.29 11.17
N LEU A 67 -10.34 21.89 10.49
CA LEU A 67 -9.55 22.70 9.58
C LEU A 67 -10.03 22.47 8.14
N LEU A 68 -10.36 23.55 7.43
CA LEU A 68 -10.85 23.55 6.06
C LEU A 68 -11.99 22.53 5.86
N VAL A 69 -12.96 22.48 6.78
CA VAL A 69 -13.96 21.39 6.87
C VAL A 69 -14.65 21.15 5.54
N ARG A 70 -15.01 22.22 4.83
CA ARG A 70 -15.68 22.10 3.52
C ARG A 70 -14.78 21.46 2.45
N ALA A 71 -13.50 21.78 2.42
CA ALA A 71 -12.57 21.22 1.43
C ALA A 71 -12.32 19.74 1.70
N ASN A 72 -12.03 19.40 2.96
CA ASN A 72 -11.80 18.01 3.38
C ASN A 72 -13.07 17.15 3.27
N ALA A 73 -14.26 17.73 3.47
CA ALA A 73 -15.52 17.03 3.25
C ALA A 73 -15.79 16.75 1.75
N VAL A 74 -15.45 17.69 0.84
CA VAL A 74 -15.53 17.45 -0.61
C VAL A 74 -14.56 16.34 -1.00
N LEU A 75 -13.31 16.42 -0.55
CA LEU A 75 -12.30 15.41 -0.85
C LEU A 75 -12.72 14.03 -0.33
N SER A 76 -13.20 13.94 0.91
CA SER A 76 -13.76 12.71 1.47
C SER A 76 -14.92 12.18 0.65
N ALA A 77 -15.86 13.03 0.22
CA ALA A 77 -17.02 12.59 -0.56
C ALA A 77 -16.59 12.03 -1.94
N VAL A 78 -15.60 12.66 -2.59
CA VAL A 78 -15.05 12.18 -3.87
C VAL A 78 -14.34 10.83 -3.71
N LEU A 79 -13.50 10.68 -2.68
CA LEU A 79 -12.80 9.43 -2.41
C LEU A 79 -13.78 8.29 -2.10
N LEU A 80 -14.78 8.53 -1.24
CA LEU A 80 -15.83 7.55 -0.92
C LEU A 80 -16.64 7.15 -2.15
N LEU A 81 -16.96 8.11 -3.02
CA LEU A 81 -17.62 7.79 -4.29
C LEU A 81 -16.75 6.89 -5.17
N GLY A 82 -15.44 7.16 -5.22
CA GLY A 82 -14.47 6.29 -5.91
C GLY A 82 -14.45 4.87 -5.37
N PHE A 83 -14.43 4.70 -4.04
CA PHE A 83 -14.50 3.39 -3.40
C PHE A 83 -15.82 2.67 -3.68
N ILE A 84 -16.96 3.35 -3.56
CA ILE A 84 -18.28 2.80 -3.89
C ILE A 84 -18.32 2.31 -5.33
N VAL A 85 -17.81 3.10 -6.29
CA VAL A 85 -17.73 2.71 -7.70
C VAL A 85 -16.81 1.50 -7.89
N GLY A 86 -15.63 1.49 -7.25
CA GLY A 86 -14.68 0.38 -7.31
C GLY A 86 -15.26 -0.92 -6.78
N ILE A 87 -15.86 -0.90 -5.58
CA ILE A 87 -16.49 -2.08 -4.94
C ILE A 87 -17.69 -2.55 -5.76
N SER A 88 -18.55 -1.64 -6.22
CA SER A 88 -19.71 -1.99 -7.07
C SER A 88 -19.26 -2.63 -8.38
N ALA A 89 -18.21 -2.09 -9.01
CA ALA A 89 -17.68 -2.63 -10.26
C ALA A 89 -16.96 -3.98 -10.04
N ALA A 90 -16.35 -4.20 -8.87
CA ALA A 90 -15.79 -5.49 -8.50
C ALA A 90 -16.88 -6.54 -8.26
N TRP A 91 -17.94 -6.15 -7.55
CA TRP A 91 -19.08 -7.01 -7.26
C TRP A 91 -19.84 -7.40 -8.53
N ALA A 92 -20.08 -6.46 -9.45
CA ALA A 92 -20.73 -6.72 -10.73
C ALA A 92 -19.94 -7.70 -11.62
N ARG A 93 -18.63 -7.81 -11.43
CA ARG A 93 -17.75 -8.74 -12.15
C ARG A 93 -17.55 -10.07 -11.42
N GLY A 94 -18.21 -10.29 -10.28
CA GLY A 94 -18.10 -11.52 -9.49
C GLY A 94 -16.74 -11.73 -8.82
N MET A 95 -15.89 -10.70 -8.73
CA MET A 95 -14.55 -10.84 -8.14
C MET A 95 -14.67 -10.96 -6.61
N SER A 96 -13.94 -11.89 -5.99
CA SER A 96 -13.88 -12.10 -4.54
C SER A 96 -12.62 -11.45 -3.96
N ILE A 97 -12.52 -10.13 -4.02
CA ILE A 97 -11.34 -9.36 -3.59
C ILE A 97 -11.61 -8.80 -2.18
N GLU A 98 -10.66 -8.96 -1.26
CA GLU A 98 -10.71 -8.21 -0.01
C GLU A 98 -10.58 -6.70 -0.27
N CYS A 99 -11.66 -5.97 0.03
CA CYS A 99 -11.68 -4.53 -0.10
C CYS A 99 -10.79 -3.94 0.99
N GLY A 100 -9.55 -3.59 0.65
CA GLY A 100 -8.50 -3.08 1.55
C GLY A 100 -8.78 -1.71 2.21
N CYS A 101 -10.05 -1.33 2.40
CA CYS A 101 -10.46 -0.06 2.99
C CYS A 101 -10.00 0.08 4.46
N PHE A 102 -9.80 -1.03 5.18
CA PHE A 102 -9.32 -1.08 6.59
C PHE A 102 -8.13 -2.02 6.80
N GLY A 103 -7.33 -2.29 5.76
CA GLY A 103 -6.38 -3.42 5.76
C GLY A 103 -7.08 -4.74 5.41
N GLY A 104 -6.36 -5.67 4.80
CA GLY A 104 -6.87 -6.89 4.14
C GLY A 104 -6.62 -6.88 2.63
N GLY A 105 -5.36 -6.84 2.21
CA GLY A 105 -4.96 -6.49 0.85
C GLY A 105 -5.25 -7.53 -0.21
N GLY A 106 -6.26 -7.26 -1.05
CA GLY A 106 -6.27 -7.59 -2.49
C GLY A 106 -6.22 -9.06 -2.89
N GLY A 107 -6.14 -9.98 -1.93
CA GLY A 107 -6.16 -11.42 -2.14
C GLY A 107 -7.59 -11.97 -2.24
N PRO A 108 -7.74 -13.18 -2.77
CA PRO A 108 -9.01 -13.90 -2.73
C PRO A 108 -9.33 -14.29 -1.28
N ALA A 109 -10.45 -13.82 -0.75
CA ALA A 109 -10.96 -14.27 0.54
C ALA A 109 -12.20 -15.15 0.38
N GLU A 110 -12.22 -16.28 1.09
CA GLU A 110 -13.44 -17.04 1.33
C GLU A 110 -14.49 -16.10 1.94
N ASN A 111 -15.65 -16.01 1.28
CA ASN A 111 -16.78 -15.14 1.65
C ASN A 111 -16.58 -13.62 1.45
N ALA A 112 -15.63 -13.16 0.63
CA ALA A 112 -15.48 -11.73 0.29
C ALA A 112 -16.78 -11.09 -0.24
N GLN A 113 -17.52 -11.81 -1.09
CA GLN A 113 -18.79 -11.35 -1.66
C GLN A 113 -19.88 -11.10 -0.60
N ALA A 114 -19.85 -11.84 0.53
CA ALA A 114 -20.82 -11.65 1.61
C ALA A 114 -20.58 -10.34 2.39
N LYS A 115 -19.36 -9.79 2.35
CA LYS A 115 -18.98 -8.56 3.05
C LYS A 115 -19.29 -7.29 2.24
N TYR A 116 -19.36 -7.37 0.90
CA TYR A 116 -19.59 -6.21 0.02
C TYR A 116 -20.82 -5.36 0.37
N PRO A 117 -22.00 -5.94 0.72
CA PRO A 117 -23.16 -5.14 1.08
C PRO A 117 -22.92 -4.25 2.30
N TRP A 118 -22.16 -4.75 3.29
CA TRP A 118 -21.82 -3.99 4.49
C TRP A 118 -20.83 -2.85 4.18
N GLU A 119 -19.81 -3.15 3.40
CA GLU A 119 -18.81 -2.18 2.95
C GLU A 119 -19.46 -1.02 2.18
N LEU A 120 -20.35 -1.35 1.23
CA LEU A 120 -21.14 -0.36 0.47
C LEU A 120 -22.06 0.46 1.37
N ALA A 121 -22.74 -0.16 2.34
CA ALA A 121 -23.62 0.54 3.26
C ALA A 121 -22.86 1.53 4.16
N ARG A 122 -21.70 1.12 4.69
CA ARG A 122 -20.80 1.98 5.47
C ARG A 122 -20.32 3.16 4.63
N ASP A 123 -19.79 2.91 3.44
CA ASP A 123 -19.22 3.96 2.59
C ASP A 123 -20.29 4.94 2.12
N PHE A 124 -21.51 4.46 1.85
CA PHE A 124 -22.67 5.30 1.55
C PHE A 124 -23.08 6.16 2.75
N GLY A 125 -23.07 5.60 3.96
CA GLY A 125 -23.32 6.35 5.20
C GLY A 125 -22.29 7.46 5.43
N LEU A 126 -21.01 7.15 5.25
CA LEU A 126 -19.93 8.14 5.34
C LEU A 126 -20.05 9.20 4.23
N PHE A 127 -20.44 8.81 3.02
CA PHE A 127 -20.65 9.73 1.91
C PHE A 127 -21.76 10.75 2.23
N ILE A 128 -22.87 10.30 2.83
CA ILE A 128 -23.96 11.19 3.27
C ILE A 128 -23.46 12.18 4.34
N LEU A 129 -22.68 11.70 5.32
CA LEU A 129 -22.11 12.56 6.36
C LEU A 129 -21.14 13.60 5.78
N SER A 130 -20.30 13.20 4.82
CA SER A 130 -19.41 14.10 4.10
C SER A 130 -20.18 15.11 3.25
N ALA A 131 -21.20 14.70 2.49
CA ALA A 131 -22.07 15.59 1.73
C ALA A 131 -22.80 16.59 2.64
N TRP A 132 -23.25 16.14 3.81
CA TRP A 132 -23.83 17.02 4.83
C TRP A 132 -22.83 18.06 5.32
N LEU A 133 -21.57 17.69 5.55
CA LEU A 133 -20.49 18.61 5.93
C LEU A 133 -20.13 19.58 4.79
N VAL A 134 -20.28 19.19 3.52
CA VAL A 134 -20.14 20.12 2.37
C VAL A 134 -21.23 21.19 2.39
N TYR A 135 -22.47 20.80 2.68
CA TYR A 135 -23.62 21.71 2.75
C TYR A 135 -23.62 22.57 4.03
N ARG A 136 -23.19 22.01 5.16
CA ARG A 136 -23.19 22.62 6.50
C ARG A 136 -21.82 22.49 7.17
N PRO A 137 -20.76 23.14 6.66
CA PRO A 137 -19.38 22.96 7.15
C PRO A 137 -19.12 23.57 8.54
N ARG A 138 -20.05 24.37 9.07
CA ARG A 138 -19.86 25.06 10.36
C ARG A 138 -20.35 24.20 11.51
N SER A 139 -19.42 23.72 12.31
CA SER A 139 -19.65 23.08 13.60
C SER A 139 -18.99 23.88 14.73
N PRO A 140 -19.52 23.81 15.97
CA PRO A 140 -18.79 24.29 17.15
C PRO A 140 -17.48 23.51 17.29
N LEU A 141 -16.45 24.12 17.89
CA LEU A 141 -15.10 23.53 18.06
C LEU A 141 -14.28 23.35 16.76
N ALA A 142 -14.72 23.88 15.61
CA ALA A 142 -13.89 23.90 14.41
C ALA A 142 -12.84 25.01 14.45
N LEU A 143 -11.57 24.68 14.16
CA LEU A 143 -10.49 25.65 14.00
C LEU A 143 -10.82 26.70 12.93
N ASP A 144 -11.62 26.33 11.92
CA ASP A 144 -12.18 27.23 10.92
C ASP A 144 -12.91 28.45 11.52
N ASN A 145 -13.51 28.33 12.72
CA ASN A 145 -14.18 29.46 13.35
C ASN A 145 -13.19 30.49 13.93
N ALA A 146 -12.01 30.06 14.35
CA ALA A 146 -10.92 30.93 14.80
C ALA A 146 -10.10 31.47 13.61
N LEU A 147 -9.89 30.63 12.60
CA LEU A 147 -9.17 30.98 11.38
C LEU A 147 -10.03 31.76 10.37
N PHE A 148 -11.35 31.80 10.50
CA PHE A 148 -12.23 32.62 9.66
C PHE A 148 -13.38 33.24 10.49
N PRO A 149 -13.08 34.20 11.40
CA PRO A 149 -14.11 34.85 12.23
C PRO A 149 -15.06 35.68 11.37
N ARG A 150 -16.34 35.74 11.75
CA ARG A 150 -17.30 36.66 11.10
C ARG A 150 -16.93 38.12 11.40
N SER A 151 -16.90 38.96 10.37
CA SER A 151 -17.19 40.39 10.53
C SER A 151 -18.64 40.53 11.01
N SER A 152 -18.83 40.81 12.29
CA SER A 152 -20.17 40.97 12.87
C SER A 152 -20.82 42.26 12.32
N PRO A 153 -22.04 42.22 11.73
CA PRO A 153 -22.72 43.43 11.26
C PRO A 153 -23.18 44.36 12.39
N ALA A 154 -22.98 43.96 13.65
CA ALA A 154 -23.39 44.68 14.85
C ALA A 154 -22.81 46.10 14.96
N ARG A 155 -21.66 46.38 14.32
CA ARG A 155 -21.08 47.73 14.30
C ARG A 155 -21.83 48.72 13.38
N SER A 156 -22.78 48.24 12.57
CA SER A 156 -23.56 49.08 11.64
C SER A 156 -24.91 49.55 12.20
N ALA A 157 -25.38 48.98 13.31
CA ALA A 157 -26.65 49.37 13.94
C ALA A 157 -26.50 50.62 14.83
N ASP A 158 -25.34 50.77 15.48
CA ASP A 158 -25.03 51.91 16.36
C ASP A 158 -24.79 53.20 15.55
N THR A 159 -24.06 53.09 14.43
CA THR A 159 -23.87 54.20 13.48
C THR A 159 -25.18 54.63 12.81
N ARG A 160 -26.13 53.69 12.62
CA ARG A 160 -27.45 53.99 12.00
C ARG A 160 -28.36 54.79 12.95
N ARG A 161 -28.25 54.59 14.27
CA ARG A 161 -28.95 55.38 15.29
C ARG A 161 -28.36 56.78 15.42
N GLN A 162 -27.03 56.93 15.36
CA GLN A 162 -26.37 58.23 15.42
C GLN A 162 -26.64 59.10 14.17
N ASN A 163 -26.64 58.50 12.98
CA ASN A 163 -26.86 59.23 11.73
C ASN A 163 -28.33 59.64 11.49
N ALA A 164 -29.30 58.98 12.13
CA ALA A 164 -30.71 59.32 12.01
C ALA A 164 -31.07 60.65 12.70
N ALA A 165 -30.34 61.04 13.75
CA ALA A 165 -30.56 62.29 14.49
C ALA A 165 -30.04 63.54 13.76
N MET A 166 -29.10 63.39 12.80
CA MET A 166 -28.46 64.50 12.08
C MET A 166 -29.19 64.90 10.77
N ALA A 167 -30.22 64.15 10.37
CA ALA A 167 -30.79 64.17 9.01
C ALA A 167 -31.98 65.14 8.78
N GLN A 168 -32.22 66.10 9.67
CA GLN A 168 -33.48 66.86 9.70
C GLN A 168 -33.52 68.16 8.85
N ARG A 169 -32.55 68.45 7.97
CA ARG A 169 -32.57 69.70 7.14
C ARG A 169 -32.11 69.59 5.67
N LYS A 170 -31.94 68.41 5.07
CA LYS A 170 -31.43 68.29 3.68
C LYS A 170 -32.53 68.04 2.63
N SER A 171 -32.37 68.63 1.44
CA SER A 171 -33.25 68.41 0.28
C SER A 171 -33.25 66.93 -0.15
N LYS A 172 -34.33 66.46 -0.80
CA LYS A 172 -34.49 65.07 -1.23
C LYS A 172 -33.35 64.61 -2.17
N ALA A 173 -32.84 65.52 -3.00
CA ALA A 173 -31.72 65.27 -3.91
C ALA A 173 -30.39 65.05 -3.15
N ALA A 174 -30.07 65.88 -2.16
CA ALA A 174 -28.86 65.73 -1.34
C ALA A 174 -28.84 64.40 -0.56
N ARG A 175 -30.01 63.95 -0.08
CA ARG A 175 -30.15 62.64 0.59
C ARG A 175 -29.92 61.45 -0.34
N ASN A 176 -30.33 61.57 -1.61
CA ASN A 176 -30.10 60.51 -2.59
C ASN A 176 -28.64 60.43 -3.02
N ALA A 177 -27.97 61.57 -3.22
CA ALA A 177 -26.54 61.62 -3.55
C ALA A 177 -25.67 61.03 -2.42
N GLU A 178 -25.97 61.37 -1.16
CA GLU A 178 -25.26 60.85 0.01
C GLU A 178 -25.48 59.33 0.20
N ARG A 179 -26.69 58.82 -0.10
CA ARG A 179 -26.98 57.38 -0.09
C ARG A 179 -26.25 56.60 -1.19
N LEU A 180 -26.11 57.18 -2.39
CA LEU A 180 -25.36 56.57 -3.48
C LEU A 180 -23.86 56.52 -3.14
N ALA A 181 -23.28 57.63 -2.66
CA ALA A 181 -21.90 57.68 -2.22
C ALA A 181 -21.61 56.72 -1.05
N ALA A 182 -22.50 56.63 -0.06
CA ALA A 182 -22.37 55.69 1.06
C ALA A 182 -22.48 54.22 0.61
N SER A 183 -23.30 53.94 -0.41
CA SER A 183 -23.43 52.59 -1.01
C SER A 183 -22.16 52.20 -1.76
N GLU A 184 -21.53 53.13 -2.50
CA GLU A 184 -20.27 52.89 -3.20
C GLU A 184 -19.10 52.66 -2.24
N GLN A 185 -18.99 53.47 -1.19
CA GLN A 185 -17.98 53.27 -0.14
C GLN A 185 -18.18 51.95 0.60
N ALA A 186 -19.42 51.57 0.92
CA ALA A 186 -19.72 50.28 1.55
C ALA A 186 -19.35 49.10 0.64
N LYS A 187 -19.60 49.20 -0.68
CA LYS A 187 -19.18 48.18 -1.65
C LYS A 187 -17.66 48.07 -1.74
N ALA A 188 -16.92 49.19 -1.75
CA ALA A 188 -15.46 49.19 -1.79
C ALA A 188 -14.85 48.48 -0.57
N VAL A 189 -15.35 48.78 0.63
CA VAL A 189 -14.91 48.13 1.88
C VAL A 189 -15.22 46.63 1.88
N LEU A 190 -16.39 46.22 1.41
CA LEU A 190 -16.76 44.80 1.30
C LEU A 190 -15.86 44.04 0.30
N LEU A 191 -15.52 44.65 -0.84
CA LEU A 191 -14.62 44.06 -1.83
C LEU A 191 -13.20 43.91 -1.27
N GLU A 192 -12.71 44.89 -0.51
CA GLU A 192 -11.41 44.77 0.19
C GLU A 192 -11.41 43.68 1.26
N GLN A 193 -12.48 43.56 2.04
CA GLN A 193 -12.65 42.48 3.02
C GLN A 193 -12.66 41.12 2.31
N GLN A 194 -13.41 40.97 1.21
CA GLN A 194 -13.43 39.75 0.41
C GLN A 194 -12.05 39.41 -0.17
N ARG A 195 -11.26 40.40 -0.61
CA ARG A 195 -9.89 40.19 -1.12
C ARG A 195 -8.94 39.72 -0.03
N ARG A 196 -9.05 40.27 1.19
CA ARG A 196 -8.25 39.86 2.36
C ARG A 196 -8.62 38.44 2.81
N GLU A 197 -9.91 38.12 2.87
CA GLU A 197 -10.38 36.76 3.18
C GLU A 197 -9.92 35.74 2.13
N ARG A 198 -10.01 36.09 0.83
CA ARG A 198 -9.49 35.24 -0.25
C ARG A 198 -7.99 35.03 -0.13
N ARG A 199 -7.18 36.08 0.08
CA ARG A 199 -5.73 35.95 0.28
C ARG A 199 -5.39 35.08 1.48
N ARG A 200 -6.02 35.33 2.64
CA ARG A 200 -5.79 34.55 3.85
C ARG A 200 -6.17 33.08 3.65
N ARG A 201 -7.29 32.81 2.98
CA ARG A 201 -7.71 31.44 2.61
C ARG A 201 -6.70 30.79 1.67
N THR A 202 -6.25 31.49 0.64
CA THR A 202 -5.22 30.99 -0.29
C THR A 202 -3.92 30.68 0.44
N TYR A 203 -3.41 31.58 1.29
CA TYR A 203 -2.18 31.37 2.04
C TYR A 203 -2.26 30.19 3.02
N VAL A 204 -3.38 30.03 3.72
CA VAL A 204 -3.60 28.88 4.61
C VAL A 204 -3.67 27.58 3.82
N VAL A 205 -4.38 27.55 2.69
CA VAL A 205 -4.46 26.38 1.81
C VAL A 205 -3.09 26.02 1.25
N THR A 206 -2.31 26.99 0.74
CA THR A 206 -0.97 26.72 0.21
C THR A 206 0.01 26.26 1.29
N ALA A 207 -0.08 26.81 2.51
CA ALA A 207 0.75 26.37 3.63
C ALA A 207 0.44 24.93 4.05
N VAL A 208 -0.85 24.56 4.14
CA VAL A 208 -1.26 23.18 4.47
C VAL A 208 -0.81 22.21 3.36
N VAL A 209 -1.03 22.54 2.09
CA VAL A 209 -0.57 21.69 0.96
C VAL A 209 0.95 21.52 0.96
N ALA A 210 1.71 22.58 1.25
CA ALA A 210 3.17 22.51 1.31
C ALA A 210 3.66 21.58 2.43
N VAL A 211 3.09 21.69 3.64
CA VAL A 211 3.40 20.81 4.79
C VAL A 211 3.05 19.35 4.47
N VAL A 212 1.90 19.13 3.82
CA VAL A 212 1.46 17.81 3.36
C VAL A 212 2.45 17.21 2.37
N LEU A 213 2.87 17.97 1.36
CA LEU A 213 3.86 17.52 0.38
C LEU A 213 5.23 17.23 1.03
N THR A 214 5.64 18.01 2.03
CA THR A 214 6.89 17.75 2.76
C THR A 214 6.80 16.49 3.63
N LEU A 215 5.66 16.24 4.28
CA LEU A 215 5.43 15.01 5.04
C LEU A 215 5.37 13.78 4.11
N LEU A 216 4.70 13.90 2.95
CA LEU A 216 4.65 12.87 1.91
C LEU A 216 6.06 12.51 1.41
N LEU A 217 6.87 13.52 1.08
CA LEU A 217 8.26 13.32 0.64
C LEU A 217 9.14 12.76 1.76
N GLY A 218 8.97 13.23 3.00
CA GLY A 218 9.74 12.78 4.15
C GLY A 218 9.43 11.35 4.59
N ILE A 219 8.15 10.95 4.58
CA ILE A 219 7.72 9.57 4.88
C ILE A 219 8.15 8.63 3.75
N GLY A 220 7.96 9.03 2.49
CA GLY A 220 8.45 8.26 1.34
C GLY A 220 9.96 8.03 1.41
N TYR A 221 10.74 9.07 1.74
CA TYR A 221 12.17 8.97 1.97
C TYR A 221 12.52 8.08 3.17
N ALA A 222 11.83 8.21 4.30
CA ALA A 222 12.09 7.40 5.50
C ALA A 222 11.81 5.90 5.27
N VAL A 223 10.70 5.56 4.61
CA VAL A 223 10.35 4.18 4.24
C VAL A 223 11.35 3.60 3.24
N GLN A 224 11.77 4.39 2.25
CA GLN A 224 12.81 3.98 1.31
C GLN A 224 14.15 3.74 2.03
N SER A 225 14.55 4.65 2.92
CA SER A 225 15.83 4.56 3.67
C SER A 225 15.85 3.43 4.69
N SER A 226 14.68 3.00 5.20
CA SER A 226 14.56 1.88 6.13
C SER A 226 14.61 0.52 5.44
N ARG A 227 14.51 0.48 4.10
CA ARG A 227 14.61 -0.73 3.27
C ARG A 227 15.95 -0.88 2.55
N ASP A 228 16.87 0.07 2.69
CA ASP A 228 18.21 -0.08 2.10
C ASP A 228 19.11 -0.89 3.05
N THR A 229 18.81 -2.19 3.20
CA THR A 229 19.71 -3.12 3.90
C THR A 229 20.79 -3.71 2.98
N THR A 230 20.67 -3.47 1.67
CA THR A 230 21.45 -4.03 0.54
C THR A 230 22.95 -3.67 0.51
N GLY A 231 23.51 -3.17 1.61
CA GLY A 231 24.94 -2.88 1.78
C GLY A 231 25.51 -3.33 3.14
N GLN A 232 24.69 -3.97 4.00
CA GLN A 232 25.22 -4.65 5.19
C GLN A 232 25.86 -5.96 4.76
N ALA A 233 27.17 -6.08 5.03
CA ALA A 233 27.94 -7.25 4.64
C ALA A 233 27.55 -8.47 5.49
N THR A 234 26.82 -9.41 4.88
CA THR A 234 26.78 -10.81 5.30
C THR A 234 27.26 -11.67 4.15
N THR A 235 28.29 -12.48 4.40
CA THR A 235 28.80 -13.46 3.45
C THR A 235 27.65 -14.39 3.04
N PRO A 236 27.36 -14.57 1.73
CA PRO A 236 26.37 -15.53 1.27
C PRO A 236 26.70 -16.95 1.76
N PRO A 237 25.69 -17.83 1.92
CA PRO A 237 25.90 -19.25 2.13
C PRO A 237 26.91 -19.81 1.11
N ALA A 238 27.83 -20.67 1.55
CA ALA A 238 28.69 -21.40 0.63
C ALA A 238 27.83 -22.20 -0.36
N GLY A 239 28.08 -22.05 -1.66
CA GLY A 239 27.31 -22.70 -2.72
C GLY A 239 26.17 -21.88 -3.32
N ALA A 240 25.85 -20.70 -2.76
CA ALA A 240 24.95 -19.75 -3.43
C ALA A 240 25.59 -19.21 -4.72
N VAL A 241 24.79 -19.04 -5.78
CA VAL A 241 25.19 -18.43 -7.06
C VAL A 241 24.50 -17.10 -7.26
N ASP A 242 25.10 -16.23 -8.08
CA ASP A 242 24.62 -14.86 -8.35
C ASP A 242 24.15 -14.13 -7.07
N SER A 243 24.95 -14.29 -6.02
CA SER A 243 24.80 -13.78 -4.64
C SER A 243 23.63 -14.34 -3.81
N TYR A 244 22.51 -14.69 -4.42
CA TYR A 244 21.26 -14.96 -3.68
C TYR A 244 20.46 -16.18 -4.18
N ALA A 245 21.01 -16.98 -5.08
CA ALA A 245 20.29 -18.13 -5.64
C ALA A 245 20.85 -19.47 -5.16
N LEU A 246 19.95 -20.41 -4.90
CA LEU A 246 20.25 -21.84 -4.85
C LEU A 246 20.37 -22.37 -6.29
N PRO A 247 21.52 -22.92 -6.70
CA PRO A 247 21.64 -23.56 -8.01
C PRO A 247 21.09 -25.00 -7.99
N LEU A 248 20.39 -25.37 -9.05
CA LEU A 248 20.11 -26.75 -9.45
C LEU A 248 20.62 -26.96 -10.89
N GLY A 249 21.40 -28.02 -11.10
CA GLY A 249 22.05 -28.29 -12.38
C GLY A 249 23.46 -27.69 -12.50
N LYS A 250 24.05 -27.82 -13.69
CA LYS A 250 25.45 -27.44 -13.95
C LYS A 250 25.57 -25.96 -14.28
N SER A 251 26.59 -25.28 -13.77
CA SER A 251 26.87 -23.87 -14.14
C SER A 251 27.28 -23.67 -15.60
N SER A 252 27.57 -24.76 -16.33
CA SER A 252 27.89 -24.75 -17.76
C SER A 252 26.66 -25.01 -18.64
N ALA A 253 25.47 -25.11 -18.07
CA ALA A 253 24.25 -25.34 -18.83
C ALA A 253 23.99 -24.16 -19.79
N PRO A 254 23.54 -24.41 -21.02
CA PRO A 254 23.33 -23.37 -22.01
C PRO A 254 22.18 -22.40 -21.68
N VAL A 255 21.17 -22.84 -20.93
CA VAL A 255 20.01 -22.02 -20.56
C VAL A 255 19.98 -21.80 -19.04
N THR A 256 19.68 -20.57 -18.62
CA THR A 256 19.45 -20.24 -17.20
C THR A 256 17.98 -19.95 -16.94
N VAL A 257 17.40 -20.65 -15.96
CA VAL A 257 16.04 -20.39 -15.49
C VAL A 257 16.11 -19.83 -14.08
N THR A 258 15.76 -18.56 -13.90
CA THR A 258 15.66 -17.95 -12.57
C THR A 258 14.22 -18.01 -12.08
N VAL A 259 13.99 -18.63 -10.93
CA VAL A 259 12.68 -18.74 -10.29
C VAL A 259 12.71 -17.90 -9.02
N TYR A 260 11.89 -16.86 -8.96
CA TYR A 260 11.68 -16.07 -7.75
C TYR A 260 10.45 -16.57 -7.03
N GLU A 261 10.61 -16.91 -5.77
CA GLU A 261 9.58 -17.67 -5.04
C GLU A 261 9.59 -17.37 -3.54
N ASP A 262 8.60 -17.88 -2.82
CA ASP A 262 8.48 -17.75 -1.37
C ASP A 262 7.85 -19.04 -0.84
N PHE A 263 8.46 -19.67 0.15
CA PHE A 263 8.02 -20.98 0.66
C PHE A 263 6.61 -20.99 1.26
N MET A 264 6.04 -19.83 1.62
CA MET A 264 4.64 -19.73 2.06
C MET A 264 3.66 -19.46 0.91
N CYS A 265 4.15 -19.09 -0.28
CA CYS A 265 3.30 -18.65 -1.37
C CYS A 265 2.58 -19.85 -2.03
N PRO A 266 1.24 -19.87 -2.04
CA PRO A 266 0.48 -20.99 -2.60
C PRO A 266 0.69 -21.12 -4.11
N TYR A 267 0.83 -20.00 -4.82
CA TYR A 267 1.12 -20.02 -6.27
C TYR A 267 2.51 -20.57 -6.59
N CYS A 268 3.48 -20.41 -5.68
CA CYS A 268 4.78 -21.07 -5.82
C CYS A 268 4.64 -22.58 -5.61
N GLY A 269 3.85 -23.01 -4.61
CA GLY A 269 3.54 -24.43 -4.42
C GLY A 269 2.84 -25.06 -5.63
N GLU A 270 1.90 -24.36 -6.25
CA GLU A 270 1.27 -24.78 -7.51
C GLU A 270 2.27 -24.88 -8.66
N PHE A 271 3.14 -23.88 -8.82
CA PHE A 271 4.19 -23.87 -9.85
C PHE A 271 5.17 -25.03 -9.66
N GLU A 272 5.66 -25.24 -8.45
CA GLU A 272 6.59 -26.32 -8.12
C GLU A 272 5.96 -27.68 -8.40
N LYS A 273 4.71 -27.90 -7.97
CA LYS A 273 3.98 -29.13 -8.27
C LYS A 273 3.83 -29.40 -9.77
N ALA A 274 3.70 -28.33 -10.58
CA ALA A 274 3.49 -28.45 -12.02
C ALA A 274 4.79 -28.52 -12.83
N SER A 275 5.92 -28.06 -12.30
CA SER A 275 7.16 -27.84 -13.08
C SER A 275 8.40 -28.53 -12.53
N ARG A 276 8.42 -28.95 -11.25
CA ARG A 276 9.60 -29.50 -10.59
C ARG A 276 10.23 -30.65 -11.37
N ASP A 277 9.45 -31.67 -11.72
CA ASP A 277 9.96 -32.85 -12.43
C ASP A 277 10.62 -32.46 -13.77
N THR A 278 10.01 -31.52 -14.51
CA THR A 278 10.53 -31.01 -15.77
C THR A 278 11.84 -30.23 -15.57
N LEU A 279 11.89 -29.33 -14.58
CA LEU A 279 13.09 -28.54 -14.28
C LEU A 279 14.24 -29.41 -13.77
N HIS A 280 13.94 -30.40 -12.94
CA HIS A 280 14.92 -31.39 -12.47
C HIS A 280 15.47 -32.23 -13.63
N GLN A 281 14.62 -32.63 -14.57
CA GLN A 281 15.05 -33.37 -15.75
C GLN A 281 16.00 -32.53 -16.61
N TYR A 282 15.64 -31.29 -16.94
CA TYR A 282 16.53 -30.39 -17.69
C TYR A 282 17.86 -30.14 -16.98
N ALA A 283 17.82 -29.99 -15.65
CA ALA A 283 19.02 -29.80 -14.85
C ALA A 283 19.92 -31.05 -14.83
N ALA A 284 19.33 -32.24 -14.75
CA ALA A 284 20.03 -33.52 -14.78
C ALA A 284 20.69 -33.78 -16.15
N ASP A 285 19.98 -33.45 -17.24
CA ASP A 285 20.49 -33.53 -18.60
C ASP A 285 21.63 -32.52 -18.85
N GLY A 286 21.69 -31.47 -18.03
CA GLY A 286 22.68 -30.40 -18.12
C GLY A 286 22.30 -29.30 -19.12
N ASP A 287 21.03 -29.30 -19.53
CA ASP A 287 20.44 -28.34 -20.46
C ASP A 287 20.12 -27.00 -19.77
N VAL A 288 19.70 -27.05 -18.50
CA VAL A 288 19.31 -25.86 -17.74
C VAL A 288 20.08 -25.78 -16.42
N GLN A 289 20.51 -24.57 -16.06
CA GLN A 289 20.79 -24.22 -14.67
C GLN A 289 19.58 -23.49 -14.10
N VAL A 290 18.93 -24.08 -13.12
CA VAL A 290 17.87 -23.40 -12.37
C VAL A 290 18.51 -22.62 -11.23
N GLN A 291 18.10 -21.36 -11.09
CA GLN A 291 18.49 -20.46 -10.02
C GLN A 291 17.26 -20.12 -9.19
N TYR A 292 17.07 -20.82 -8.08
CA TYR A 292 16.00 -20.55 -7.14
C TYR A 292 16.36 -19.37 -6.24
N ARG A 293 15.64 -18.26 -6.40
CA ARG A 293 15.74 -17.02 -5.63
C ARG A 293 14.54 -16.92 -4.69
N VAL A 294 14.66 -17.60 -3.57
CA VAL A 294 13.66 -17.54 -2.51
C VAL A 294 13.65 -16.13 -1.89
N LEU A 295 12.48 -15.66 -1.49
CA LEU A 295 12.19 -14.33 -0.95
C LEU A 295 11.41 -14.43 0.36
N SER A 296 11.30 -13.29 1.05
CA SER A 296 10.55 -13.14 2.32
C SER A 296 9.31 -12.24 2.18
N PHE A 297 8.61 -12.32 1.04
CA PHE A 297 7.44 -11.46 0.78
C PHE A 297 6.24 -11.72 1.70
N LEU A 298 6.15 -12.95 2.23
CA LEU A 298 5.00 -13.42 3.02
C LEU A 298 5.26 -13.57 4.53
N ASP A 299 6.33 -12.99 5.07
CA ASP A 299 6.51 -12.90 6.54
C ASP A 299 5.30 -12.26 7.24
N ARG A 300 4.73 -11.22 6.61
CA ARG A 300 3.49 -10.57 7.11
C ARG A 300 2.28 -11.50 7.14
N ALA A 301 2.27 -12.55 6.33
CA ALA A 301 1.22 -13.55 6.26
C ALA A 301 1.56 -14.78 7.12
N SER A 302 2.62 -14.71 7.95
CA SER A 302 3.11 -15.86 8.72
C SER A 302 2.66 -15.86 10.20
N ASP A 303 1.52 -15.23 10.55
CA ASP A 303 1.02 -15.13 11.94
C ASP A 303 2.09 -14.68 12.97
N GLY A 304 2.93 -13.72 12.57
CA GLY A 304 4.00 -13.16 13.40
C GLY A 304 5.20 -14.07 13.65
N SER A 305 5.33 -15.15 12.88
CA SER A 305 6.45 -16.10 12.99
C SER A 305 7.60 -15.86 12.01
N ASP A 306 7.43 -14.96 11.03
CA ASP A 306 8.41 -14.70 9.96
C ASP A 306 8.86 -15.99 9.23
N TYR A 307 7.90 -16.84 8.86
CA TYR A 307 8.17 -18.15 8.29
C TYR A 307 8.96 -18.08 6.97
N SER A 308 8.67 -17.12 6.09
CA SER A 308 9.39 -17.00 4.82
C SER A 308 10.88 -16.68 5.07
N THR A 309 11.18 -15.79 6.00
CA THR A 309 12.56 -15.52 6.44
C THR A 309 13.21 -16.74 7.08
N ARG A 310 12.50 -17.42 8.00
CA ARG A 310 13.03 -18.61 8.71
C ARG A 310 13.32 -19.78 7.78
N SER A 311 12.41 -20.08 6.86
CA SER A 311 12.55 -21.17 5.88
C SER A 311 13.64 -20.88 4.86
N MET A 312 13.77 -19.64 4.37
CA MET A 312 14.88 -19.25 3.50
C MET A 312 16.23 -19.26 4.25
N ASN A 313 16.26 -18.81 5.51
CA ASN A 313 17.45 -18.95 6.35
C ASN A 313 17.85 -20.42 6.51
N ALA A 314 16.87 -21.31 6.73
CA ALA A 314 17.12 -22.74 6.83
C ALA A 314 17.67 -23.32 5.53
N LEU A 315 17.14 -22.90 4.38
CA LEU A 315 17.70 -23.27 3.08
C LEU A 315 19.16 -22.81 2.96
N GLY A 316 19.46 -21.58 3.37
CA GLY A 316 20.82 -21.06 3.41
C GLY A 316 21.75 -21.88 4.32
N ALA A 317 21.27 -22.31 5.50
CA ALA A 317 22.01 -23.19 6.40
C ALA A 317 22.31 -24.56 5.79
N VAL A 318 21.34 -25.17 5.11
CA VAL A 318 21.54 -26.45 4.41
C VAL A 318 22.52 -26.28 3.26
N LEU A 319 22.38 -25.21 2.46
CA LEU A 319 23.28 -24.90 1.36
C LEU A 319 24.72 -24.73 1.84
N ASP A 320 24.94 -23.93 2.88
CA ASP A 320 26.25 -23.63 3.47
C ASP A 320 26.97 -24.88 4.01
N THR A 321 26.22 -25.83 4.58
CA THR A 321 26.78 -26.94 5.36
C THR A 321 26.76 -28.28 4.63
N ALA A 322 25.81 -28.49 3.72
CA ALA A 322 25.57 -29.75 3.03
C ALA A 322 25.60 -29.61 1.49
N GLY A 323 25.68 -28.40 0.96
CA GLY A 323 25.83 -28.13 -0.47
C GLY A 323 24.53 -28.14 -1.27
N PRO A 324 24.60 -27.80 -2.56
CA PRO A 324 23.43 -27.52 -3.40
C PRO A 324 22.53 -28.74 -3.66
N GLU A 325 23.10 -29.95 -3.74
CA GLU A 325 22.29 -31.16 -3.96
C GLU A 325 21.34 -31.44 -2.77
N VAL A 326 21.85 -31.33 -1.54
CA VAL A 326 21.04 -31.52 -0.32
C VAL A 326 20.06 -30.35 -0.16
N ALA A 327 20.50 -29.13 -0.46
CA ALA A 327 19.64 -27.95 -0.39
C ALA A 327 18.49 -27.99 -1.40
N SER A 328 18.69 -28.53 -2.61
CA SER A 328 17.61 -28.76 -3.58
C SER A 328 16.59 -29.79 -3.08
N LYS A 329 17.02 -30.90 -2.47
CA LYS A 329 16.08 -31.85 -1.84
C LYS A 329 15.30 -31.22 -0.68
N PHE A 330 15.97 -30.35 0.09
CA PHE A 330 15.32 -29.62 1.19
C PHE A 330 14.30 -28.60 0.68
N HIS A 331 14.62 -27.87 -0.38
CA HIS A 331 13.69 -26.99 -1.11
C HIS A 331 12.42 -27.76 -1.53
N ASP A 332 12.58 -28.95 -2.11
CA ASP A 332 11.46 -29.77 -2.54
C ASP A 332 10.56 -30.19 -1.38
N LEU A 333 11.16 -30.60 -0.27
CA LEU A 333 10.46 -30.98 0.96
C LEU A 333 9.71 -29.82 1.61
N LEU A 334 10.25 -28.59 1.54
CA LEU A 334 9.57 -27.40 2.07
C LEU A 334 8.28 -27.11 1.30
N TYR A 335 8.27 -27.31 -0.01
CA TYR A 335 7.05 -27.18 -0.80
C TYR A 335 6.08 -28.35 -0.65
N GLU A 336 6.59 -29.56 -0.42
CA GLU A 336 5.74 -30.71 -0.07
C GLU A 336 5.03 -30.53 1.27
N GLN A 337 5.69 -29.88 2.23
CA GLN A 337 5.15 -29.53 3.54
C GLN A 337 4.76 -28.05 3.64
N GLN A 338 4.41 -27.43 2.50
CA GLN A 338 4.10 -26.00 2.46
C GLN A 338 2.95 -25.66 3.42
N PRO A 339 3.14 -24.73 4.36
CA PRO A 339 2.06 -24.27 5.21
C PRO A 339 1.11 -23.35 4.46
N GLN A 340 -0.13 -23.24 4.94
CA GLN A 340 -1.07 -22.24 4.45
C GLN A 340 -0.65 -20.85 4.91
N GLU A 341 -0.94 -19.83 4.07
CA GLU A 341 -0.88 -18.43 4.48
C GLU A 341 -1.75 -18.18 5.72
N ASN A 342 -1.37 -17.20 6.52
CA ASN A 342 -1.98 -16.80 7.79
C ASN A 342 -1.87 -17.87 8.91
N THR A 343 -0.91 -18.77 8.77
CA THR A 343 -0.49 -19.69 9.83
C THR A 343 0.95 -19.37 10.27
N LYS A 344 1.39 -19.93 11.39
CA LYS A 344 2.78 -19.79 11.86
C LYS A 344 3.81 -20.53 11.00
N GLY A 345 3.36 -21.30 10.00
CA GLY A 345 4.23 -22.20 9.27
C GLY A 345 4.88 -23.27 10.14
N LEU A 346 5.96 -23.87 9.62
CA LEU A 346 6.73 -24.88 10.33
C LEU A 346 7.59 -24.24 11.43
N SER A 347 7.71 -24.94 12.55
CA SER A 347 8.63 -24.63 13.65
C SER A 347 10.09 -24.89 13.26
N ASP A 348 11.05 -24.34 14.02
CA ASP A 348 12.48 -24.54 13.73
C ASP A 348 12.86 -26.02 13.83
N ASP A 349 12.25 -26.75 14.75
CA ASP A 349 12.49 -28.19 14.91
C ASP A 349 11.96 -28.98 13.70
N GLU A 350 10.83 -28.58 13.12
CA GLU A 350 10.30 -29.17 11.87
C GLU A 350 11.19 -28.82 10.66
N LEU A 351 11.68 -27.58 10.56
CA LEU A 351 12.65 -27.18 9.54
C LEU A 351 13.95 -27.98 9.65
N ILE A 352 14.45 -28.19 10.86
CA ILE A 352 15.64 -29.02 11.12
C ILE A 352 15.37 -30.49 10.74
N ALA A 353 14.21 -31.04 11.10
CA ALA A 353 13.84 -32.41 10.77
C ALA A 353 13.79 -32.61 9.24
N LEU A 354 13.20 -31.66 8.51
CA LEU A 354 13.20 -31.66 7.05
C LEU A 354 14.60 -31.55 6.44
N ALA A 355 15.48 -30.72 7.01
CA ALA A 355 16.86 -30.61 6.58
C ALA A 355 17.61 -31.93 6.75
N VAL A 356 17.38 -32.63 7.87
CA VAL A 356 17.94 -33.97 8.12
C VAL A 356 17.37 -34.99 7.13
N GLN A 357 16.06 -34.94 6.87
CA GLN A 357 15.41 -35.80 5.87
C GLN A 357 16.00 -35.60 4.46
N ALA A 358 16.36 -34.37 4.10
CA ALA A 358 17.04 -34.06 2.84
C ALA A 358 18.47 -34.62 2.75
N GLY A 359 19.08 -34.95 3.89
CA GLY A 359 20.44 -35.52 3.99
C GLY A 359 21.45 -34.66 4.75
N ALA A 360 21.03 -33.54 5.37
CA ALA A 360 21.92 -32.74 6.19
C ALA A 360 22.22 -33.42 7.54
N LYS A 361 23.38 -33.12 8.14
CA LYS A 361 23.68 -33.54 9.51
C LYS A 361 23.04 -32.56 10.48
N GLU A 362 22.16 -33.05 11.36
CA GLU A 362 21.47 -32.21 12.36
C GLU A 362 22.42 -31.28 13.13
N SER A 363 23.52 -31.84 13.63
CA SER A 363 24.57 -31.09 14.36
C SER A 363 25.19 -29.92 13.59
N ALA A 364 25.11 -29.93 12.25
CA ALA A 364 25.63 -28.85 11.41
C ALA A 364 24.59 -27.77 11.12
N VAL A 365 23.30 -28.12 11.01
CA VAL A 365 22.23 -27.20 10.60
C VAL A 365 21.42 -26.63 11.76
N ALA A 366 21.33 -27.32 12.90
CA ALA A 366 20.43 -26.94 13.99
C ALA A 366 20.75 -25.56 14.60
N GLY A 367 22.03 -25.24 14.81
CA GLY A 367 22.46 -23.92 15.30
C GLY A 367 22.16 -22.81 14.29
N PRO A 368 22.70 -22.88 13.06
CA PRO A 368 22.44 -21.87 12.02
C PRO A 368 20.96 -21.60 11.71
N ILE A 369 20.10 -22.64 11.80
CA ILE A 369 18.65 -22.49 11.63
C ILE A 369 18.06 -21.66 12.78
N ARG A 370 18.28 -22.07 14.04
CA ARG A 370 17.70 -21.41 15.23
C ARG A 370 18.25 -20.00 15.46
N ASP A 371 19.52 -19.77 15.13
CA ASP A 371 20.19 -18.49 15.33
C ASP A 371 19.96 -17.50 14.17
N LEU A 372 19.21 -17.90 13.14
CA LEU A 372 18.97 -17.11 11.93
C LEU A 372 20.27 -16.59 11.29
N LYS A 373 21.29 -17.46 11.16
CA LYS A 373 22.64 -17.11 10.67
C LYS A 373 22.62 -16.28 9.37
N PHE A 374 21.66 -16.53 8.49
CA PHE A 374 21.52 -15.92 7.18
C PHE A 374 20.35 -14.93 7.08
N GLU A 375 19.75 -14.48 8.18
CA GLU A 375 18.61 -13.54 8.17
C GLU A 375 18.87 -12.29 7.31
N GLN A 376 20.05 -11.69 7.46
CA GLN A 376 20.40 -10.49 6.71
C GLN A 376 20.64 -10.79 5.21
N TRP A 377 21.12 -12.00 4.88
CA TRP A 377 21.21 -12.45 3.49
C TRP A 377 19.82 -12.62 2.86
N VAL A 378 18.83 -13.13 3.62
CA VAL A 378 17.42 -13.20 3.19
C VAL A 378 16.83 -11.82 2.92
N LYS A 379 17.04 -10.88 3.84
CA LYS A 379 16.61 -9.48 3.68
C LYS A 379 17.24 -8.83 2.44
N ASN A 380 18.56 -8.99 2.28
CA ASN A 380 19.28 -8.47 1.13
C ASN A 380 18.80 -9.09 -0.20
N ALA A 381 18.54 -10.40 -0.22
CA ALA A 381 18.02 -11.10 -1.40
C ALA A 381 16.64 -10.56 -1.81
N THR A 382 15.77 -10.33 -0.82
CA THR A 382 14.41 -9.82 -1.01
C THR A 382 14.42 -8.36 -1.50
N ASP A 383 15.26 -7.52 -0.88
CA ASP A 383 15.44 -6.12 -1.27
C ASP A 383 16.02 -6.01 -2.69
N GLN A 384 17.05 -6.80 -3.00
CA GLN A 384 17.67 -6.82 -4.33
C GLN A 384 16.68 -7.26 -5.40
N SER A 385 15.92 -8.32 -5.16
CA SER A 385 14.90 -8.80 -6.12
C SER A 385 13.81 -7.75 -6.36
N THR A 386 13.43 -7.01 -5.32
CA THR A 386 12.50 -5.86 -5.46
C THR A 386 13.09 -4.76 -6.34
N LYS A 387 14.38 -4.45 -6.19
CA LYS A 387 15.11 -3.49 -7.04
C LYS A 387 15.22 -3.98 -8.49
N ASP A 388 15.32 -5.29 -8.69
CA ASP A 388 15.35 -5.94 -10.00
C ASP A 388 13.95 -6.06 -10.63
N GLY A 389 12.93 -5.43 -10.05
CA GLY A 389 11.57 -5.34 -10.60
C GLY A 389 10.66 -6.52 -10.26
N VAL A 390 11.08 -7.43 -9.37
CA VAL A 390 10.24 -8.53 -8.90
C VAL A 390 9.28 -8.01 -7.83
N SER A 391 7.98 -8.12 -8.08
CA SER A 391 6.94 -7.60 -7.17
C SER A 391 5.89 -8.62 -6.75
N ALA A 392 6.01 -9.86 -7.24
CA ALA A 392 5.14 -10.98 -6.90
C ALA A 392 5.89 -12.31 -7.12
N THR A 393 5.38 -13.37 -6.50
CA THR A 393 5.87 -14.73 -6.63
C THR A 393 4.71 -15.64 -7.10
N PRO A 394 4.99 -16.69 -7.91
CA PRO A 394 6.26 -16.93 -8.59
C PRO A 394 6.54 -15.87 -9.68
N THR A 395 7.79 -15.51 -9.89
CA THR A 395 8.24 -14.82 -11.11
C THR A 395 9.32 -15.68 -11.76
N VAL A 396 9.16 -16.02 -13.03
CA VAL A 396 10.15 -16.84 -13.75
C VAL A 396 10.82 -16.01 -14.83
N ARG A 397 12.14 -16.14 -14.93
CA ARG A 397 12.95 -15.61 -16.02
C ARG A 397 13.68 -16.73 -16.73
N VAL A 398 13.66 -16.74 -18.06
CA VAL A 398 14.50 -17.61 -18.89
C VAL A 398 15.51 -16.72 -19.61
N ASP A 399 16.80 -16.96 -19.40
CA ASP A 399 17.92 -16.14 -19.89
C ASP A 399 17.71 -14.63 -19.62
N GLY A 400 17.25 -14.32 -18.41
CA GLY A 400 16.97 -12.96 -17.93
C GLY A 400 15.65 -12.36 -18.42
N THR A 401 14.94 -13.00 -19.35
CA THR A 401 13.65 -12.52 -19.87
C THR A 401 12.51 -13.03 -18.99
N THR A 402 11.70 -12.11 -18.46
CA THR A 402 10.54 -12.46 -17.61
C THR A 402 9.41 -13.05 -18.43
N ILE A 403 8.81 -14.14 -17.92
CA ILE A 403 7.66 -14.79 -18.54
C ILE A 403 6.37 -14.16 -18.02
N ASP A 404 5.63 -13.49 -18.89
CA ASP A 404 4.29 -12.96 -18.58
C ASP A 404 3.24 -14.08 -18.64
N TYR A 405 2.42 -14.19 -17.60
CA TYR A 405 1.40 -15.24 -17.47
C TYR A 405 0.13 -14.73 -16.75
N GLN A 406 -0.98 -15.44 -16.93
CA GLN A 406 -2.23 -15.22 -16.20
C GLN A 406 -2.58 -16.41 -15.29
N THR A 407 -2.10 -17.61 -15.60
CA THR A 407 -2.28 -18.83 -14.80
C THR A 407 -0.97 -19.60 -14.66
N ILE A 408 -0.87 -20.44 -13.64
CA ILE A 408 0.33 -21.29 -13.43
C ILE A 408 0.57 -22.23 -14.62
N ASP A 409 -0.48 -22.84 -15.18
CA ASP A 409 -0.34 -23.67 -16.38
C ASP A 409 0.25 -22.92 -17.58
N GLU A 410 -0.16 -21.65 -17.77
CA GLU A 410 0.40 -20.80 -18.81
C GLU A 410 1.87 -20.46 -18.53
N LEU A 411 2.21 -20.19 -17.27
CA LEU A 411 3.59 -19.94 -16.84
C LEU A 411 4.49 -21.14 -17.17
N VAL A 412 4.09 -22.35 -16.77
CA VAL A 412 4.86 -23.58 -17.02
C VAL A 412 5.00 -23.83 -18.53
N THR A 413 3.92 -23.68 -19.29
CA THR A 413 3.93 -23.88 -20.75
C THR A 413 4.87 -22.90 -21.45
N LYS A 414 4.80 -21.61 -21.10
CA LYS A 414 5.66 -20.58 -21.70
C LYS A 414 7.11 -20.70 -21.28
N MET A 415 7.36 -21.08 -20.02
CA MET A 415 8.71 -21.37 -19.52
C MET A 415 9.34 -22.51 -20.32
N ASP A 416 8.64 -23.64 -20.46
CA ASP A 416 9.14 -24.80 -21.22
C ASP A 416 9.43 -24.44 -22.69
N ALA A 417 8.51 -23.70 -23.33
CA ALA A 417 8.72 -23.22 -24.70
C ALA A 417 9.93 -22.28 -24.82
N ALA A 418 10.16 -21.42 -23.82
CA ALA A 418 11.31 -20.52 -23.79
C ALA A 418 12.62 -21.28 -23.57
N ILE A 419 12.64 -22.28 -22.67
CA ILE A 419 13.80 -23.17 -22.46
C ILE A 419 14.13 -23.87 -23.79
N GLN A 420 13.15 -24.49 -24.43
CA GLN A 420 13.31 -25.19 -25.69
C GLN A 420 13.79 -24.28 -26.83
N ALA A 421 13.41 -23.00 -26.82
CA ALA A 421 13.94 -22.02 -27.76
C ALA A 421 15.41 -21.70 -27.49
N GLY A 422 15.79 -21.50 -26.22
CA GLY A 422 17.18 -21.25 -25.81
C GLY A 422 18.12 -22.42 -26.08
N LEU A 423 17.64 -23.65 -25.97
CA LEU A 423 18.44 -24.85 -26.30
C LEU A 423 18.71 -25.03 -27.80
N ARG A 424 17.98 -24.31 -28.67
CA ARG A 424 18.13 -24.37 -30.13
C ARG A 424 18.98 -23.25 -30.71
N SER A 425 19.23 -22.19 -29.94
CA SER A 425 20.10 -21.06 -30.31
C SER A 425 21.55 -21.36 -30.01
#